data_AF-A0A9E3PPG2-F1
#
_entry.id   AF-A0A9E3PPG2-F1
#
_cell.length_a   1.000
_cell.length_b   1.000
_cell.length_c   1.000
_cell.angle_alpha   90.00
_cell.angle_beta   90.00
_cell.angle_gamma   90.00
#
_symmetry.space_group_name_H-M   'P 1'
#
loop_
_entity.id
_entity.type
_entity.pdbx_description
1 polymer ?
#
loop_
_entity_poly.entity_id
_entity_poly.type
_entity_poly.pdbx_seq_one_letter_code
_entity_poly.pdbx_strand_id
1 'polypeptide(L)'
;MAAVWTCQDTTCGRTVDTKSDACPKCGGAMKKIGESPIRAWAAIVCGVLLIGLMGTILLALGPALNQTVATGSSENFTGTAEQAQAVLHLFYVVIAFGVLALVNGIYMLVTGSQHRAFIIVTLLMVLVLFYVLYRTFSLLSASA
;
A
#
# COMPACT_ATOMS: atom_id res chain seq x y z
N MET A 1 -8.13 3.80 -26.87
CA MET A 1 -6.82 3.13 -26.91
C MET A 1 -7.05 1.70 -27.38
N ALA A 2 -6.37 1.24 -28.42
CA ALA A 2 -6.52 -0.13 -28.92
C ALA A 2 -6.13 -1.13 -27.81
N ALA A 3 -6.92 -2.18 -27.63
CA ALA A 3 -6.62 -3.20 -26.63
C ALA A 3 -5.39 -4.00 -27.10
N VAL A 4 -4.25 -3.78 -26.46
CA VAL A 4 -3.02 -4.53 -26.74
C VAL A 4 -3.10 -5.88 -26.03
N TRP A 5 -2.87 -6.97 -26.73
CA TRP A 5 -2.85 -8.33 -26.20
C TRP A 5 -1.42 -8.87 -26.18
N THR A 6 -1.01 -9.54 -25.09
CA THR A 6 0.32 -10.14 -24.98
C THR A 6 0.26 -11.65 -24.81
N CYS A 7 1.15 -12.41 -25.47
CA CYS A 7 1.30 -13.86 -25.22
C CYS A 7 1.69 -14.06 -23.76
N GLN A 8 0.96 -14.92 -23.05
CA GLN A 8 1.19 -15.22 -21.64
C GLN A 8 2.41 -16.14 -21.44
N ASP A 9 2.92 -16.73 -22.52
CA ASP A 9 4.13 -17.53 -22.52
C ASP A 9 5.37 -16.64 -22.34
N THR A 10 6.11 -16.89 -21.27
CA THR A 10 7.32 -16.15 -20.88
C THR A 10 8.42 -16.16 -21.94
N THR A 11 8.38 -17.13 -22.87
CA THR A 11 9.37 -17.26 -23.95
C THR A 11 9.04 -16.43 -25.20
N CYS A 12 7.77 -16.11 -25.45
CA CYS A 12 7.35 -15.49 -26.69
C CYS A 12 7.15 -13.98 -26.59
N GLY A 13 6.49 -13.49 -25.53
CA GLY A 13 6.36 -12.06 -25.20
C GLY A 13 5.78 -11.13 -26.30
N ARG A 14 5.21 -11.68 -27.38
CA ARG A 14 4.76 -10.89 -28.53
C ARG A 14 3.45 -10.16 -28.21
N THR A 15 3.42 -8.86 -28.51
CA THR A 15 2.22 -8.02 -28.41
C THR A 15 1.52 -7.89 -29.76
N VAL A 16 0.20 -7.99 -29.78
CA VAL A 16 -0.64 -7.76 -30.97
C VAL A 16 -1.76 -6.79 -30.62
N ASP A 17 -2.12 -5.92 -31.57
CA ASP A 17 -3.17 -4.91 -31.37
C ASP A 17 -4.56 -5.43 -31.76
N THR A 18 -4.63 -6.57 -32.44
CA THR A 18 -5.86 -7.26 -32.82
C THR A 18 -6.25 -8.31 -31.79
N LYS A 19 -7.55 -8.39 -31.47
CA LYS A 19 -8.10 -9.43 -30.60
C LYS A 19 -7.89 -10.80 -31.25
N SER A 20 -7.00 -11.61 -30.69
CA SER A 20 -6.80 -13.00 -31.07
C SER A 20 -6.73 -13.88 -29.84
N ASP A 21 -7.53 -14.96 -29.80
CA ASP A 21 -7.59 -15.87 -28.65
C ASP A 21 -6.31 -16.71 -28.49
N ALA A 22 -5.57 -16.92 -29.59
CA ALA A 22 -4.29 -17.61 -29.62
C ALA A 22 -3.21 -16.71 -30.23
N CYS A 23 -2.01 -16.74 -29.66
CA CYS A 23 -0.90 -15.99 -30.22
C CYS A 23 -0.45 -16.56 -31.57
N PRO A 24 -0.24 -15.74 -32.61
CA PRO A 24 0.15 -16.20 -33.95
C PRO A 24 1.54 -16.83 -34.03
N LYS A 25 2.33 -16.82 -32.95
CA LYS A 25 3.71 -17.34 -32.92
C LYS A 25 3.89 -18.54 -31.98
N CYS A 26 3.36 -18.44 -30.75
CA CYS A 26 3.48 -19.47 -29.70
C CYS A 26 2.25 -20.40 -29.66
N GLY A 27 1.11 -20.02 -30.24
CA GLY A 27 -0.19 -20.68 -29.99
C GLY A 27 -0.70 -20.52 -28.55
N GLY A 28 0.10 -19.95 -27.64
CA GLY A 28 -0.24 -19.73 -26.25
C GLY A 28 -1.38 -18.73 -26.05
N ALA A 29 -2.04 -18.84 -24.90
CA ALA A 29 -3.11 -17.96 -24.49
C ALA A 29 -2.65 -16.49 -24.47
N MET A 30 -3.49 -15.60 -24.97
CA MET A 30 -3.25 -14.17 -24.92
C MET A 30 -3.95 -13.53 -23.73
N LYS A 31 -3.25 -12.59 -23.07
CA LYS A 31 -3.80 -11.76 -22.01
C LYS A 31 -3.91 -10.32 -22.48
N LYS A 32 -5.09 -9.72 -22.32
CA LYS A 32 -5.29 -8.29 -22.61
C LYS A 32 -4.47 -7.45 -21.63
N ILE A 33 -3.58 -6.62 -22.16
CA ILE A 33 -2.86 -5.60 -21.40
C ILE A 33 -3.84 -4.44 -21.19
N GLY A 34 -4.01 -4.00 -19.94
CA GLY A 34 -4.88 -2.87 -19.58
C GLY A 34 -6.23 -3.22 -18.93
N GLU A 35 -6.54 -4.49 -18.69
CA GLU A 35 -7.87 -4.90 -18.16
C GLU A 35 -7.95 -5.07 -16.63
N SER A 36 -7.02 -4.51 -15.86
CA SER A 36 -7.22 -4.43 -14.39
C SER A 36 -7.42 -3.01 -13.85
N PRO A 37 -8.30 -2.18 -14.45
CA PRO A 37 -8.62 -0.87 -13.88
C PRO A 37 -9.24 -1.01 -12.48
N ILE A 38 -9.94 -2.12 -12.21
CA ILE A 38 -10.47 -2.44 -10.88
C ILE A 38 -9.37 -2.54 -9.82
N ARG A 39 -8.21 -3.13 -10.12
CA ARG A 39 -7.11 -3.24 -9.14
C ARG A 39 -6.46 -1.89 -8.87
N ALA A 40 -6.32 -1.06 -9.91
CA ALA A 40 -5.80 0.30 -9.77
C ALA A 40 -6.75 1.16 -8.92
N TRP A 41 -8.06 1.11 -9.21
CA TRP A 41 -9.07 1.81 -8.43
C TRP A 41 -9.17 1.32 -6.99
N ALA A 42 -9.12 0.01 -6.75
CA ALA A 42 -9.12 -0.55 -5.40
C ALA A 42 -7.91 -0.04 -4.59
N ALA A 43 -6.72 0.04 -5.20
CA ALA A 43 -5.52 0.56 -4.55
C ALA A 43 -5.64 2.06 -4.21
N ILE A 44 -6.20 2.86 -5.12
CA ILE A 44 -6.45 4.30 -4.90
C ILE A 44 -7.45 4.50 -3.77
N VAL A 45 -8.61 3.83 -3.84
CA VAL A 45 -9.66 3.96 -2.82
C VAL A 45 -9.15 3.52 -1.45
N CYS A 46 -8.42 2.41 -1.40
CA CYS A 46 -7.81 1.92 -0.16
C CYS A 46 -6.76 2.91 0.37
N GLY A 47 -5.89 3.45 -0.49
CA GLY A 47 -4.90 4.47 -0.11
C GLY A 47 -5.55 5.74 0.42
N VAL A 48 -6.56 6.26 -0.26
CA VAL A 48 -7.32 7.46 0.16
C VAL A 48 -8.00 7.22 1.51
N LEU A 49 -8.65 6.06 1.69
CA LEU A 49 -9.32 5.72 2.94
C LEU A 49 -8.31 5.60 4.08
N LEU A 50 -7.18 4.93 3.86
CA LEU A 50 -6.12 4.79 4.87
C LEU A 50 -5.53 6.14 5.27
N ILE A 51 -5.17 6.99 4.30
CA ILE A 51 -4.61 8.33 4.58
C ILE A 51 -5.65 9.20 5.26
N GLY A 52 -6.89 9.19 4.78
CA GLY A 52 -7.97 10.02 5.32
C GLY A 52 -8.31 9.63 6.76
N LEU A 53 -8.53 8.35 7.01
CA LEU A 53 -8.95 7.86 8.31
C LEU A 53 -7.80 7.90 9.34
N MET A 54 -6.58 7.54 8.95
CA MET A 54 -5.43 7.69 9.85
C MET A 54 -5.04 9.15 10.04
N GLY A 55 -5.21 9.98 9.02
CA GLY A 55 -4.96 11.42 9.11
C GLY A 55 -5.91 12.11 10.07
N THR A 56 -7.21 11.79 10.05
CA THR A 56 -8.18 12.36 10.99
C THR A 56 -7.91 11.91 12.43
N ILE A 57 -7.58 10.63 12.63
CA ILE A 57 -7.17 10.08 13.93
C ILE A 57 -5.91 10.79 14.43
N LEU A 58 -4.91 10.98 13.57
CA LEU A 58 -3.66 11.65 13.92
C LEU A 58 -3.87 13.13 14.25
N LEU A 59 -4.78 13.83 13.60
CA LEU A 59 -5.11 15.22 13.95
C LEU A 59 -5.81 15.33 15.30
N ALA A 60 -6.65 14.35 15.66
CA ALA A 60 -7.35 14.33 16.93
C ALA A 60 -6.45 13.89 18.10
N LEU A 61 -5.67 12.81 17.93
CA LEU A 61 -4.84 12.24 18.99
C LEU A 61 -3.39 12.73 18.97
N GLY A 62 -2.90 13.23 17.84
CA GLY A 62 -1.54 13.71 17.66
C GLY A 62 -1.08 14.73 18.71
N PRO A 63 -1.84 15.79 19.03
CA PRO A 63 -1.43 16.72 20.08
C PRO A 63 -1.34 16.06 21.46
N ALA A 64 -2.27 15.17 21.81
CA ALA A 64 -2.25 14.44 23.09
C ALA A 64 -1.07 13.45 23.18
N LEU A 65 -0.80 12.71 22.09
CA LEU A 65 0.33 11.80 22.00
C LEU A 65 1.67 12.54 22.07
N ASN A 66 1.80 13.65 21.32
CA ASN A 66 3.03 14.45 21.31
C ASN A 66 3.30 15.11 22.67
N GLN A 67 2.24 15.57 23.35
CA GLN A 67 2.36 16.04 24.74
C GLN A 67 2.82 14.91 25.66
N THR A 68 2.22 13.72 25.59
CA THR A 68 2.63 12.58 26.42
C THR A 68 4.10 12.19 26.19
N VAL A 69 4.58 12.25 24.94
CA VAL A 69 5.99 12.00 24.61
C VAL A 69 6.90 13.08 25.22
N ALA A 70 6.48 14.34 25.22
CA ALA A 70 7.29 15.46 25.70
C ALA A 70 7.29 15.61 27.24
N THR A 71 6.14 15.40 27.90
CA THR A 71 5.94 15.67 29.33
C THR A 71 5.74 14.42 30.18
N GLY A 72 5.64 13.24 29.57
CA GLY A 72 5.43 11.96 30.27
C GLY A 72 4.00 11.76 30.81
N SER A 73 3.11 12.73 30.65
CA SER A 73 1.69 12.64 31.01
C SER A 73 0.84 13.50 30.08
N SER A 74 -0.36 13.02 29.74
CA SER A 74 -1.41 13.84 29.14
C SER A 74 -2.76 13.49 29.76
N GLU A 75 -3.70 14.44 29.74
CA GLU A 75 -5.04 14.23 30.29
C GLU A 75 -5.86 13.19 29.51
N ASN A 76 -5.47 12.87 28.27
CA ASN A 76 -6.23 12.04 27.34
C ASN A 76 -5.55 10.70 26.99
N PHE A 77 -4.33 10.44 27.47
CA PHE A 77 -3.61 9.20 27.21
C PHE A 77 -3.01 8.64 28.49
N THR A 78 -3.46 7.44 28.87
CA THR A 78 -3.06 6.74 30.12
C THR A 78 -1.82 5.85 29.96
N GLY A 79 -1.24 5.78 28.75
CA GLY A 79 -0.07 4.95 28.47
C GLY A 79 1.26 5.66 28.72
N THR A 80 2.36 4.90 28.67
CA THR A 80 3.72 5.43 28.84
C THR A 80 4.18 6.26 27.63
N ALA A 81 5.17 7.13 27.81
CA ALA A 81 5.76 7.90 26.72
C ALA A 81 6.29 7.00 25.57
N GLU A 82 6.82 5.82 25.91
CA GLU A 82 7.30 4.83 24.94
C GLU A 82 6.14 4.22 24.12
N GLN A 83 4.99 3.96 24.76
CA GLN A 83 3.79 3.49 24.07
C GLN A 83 3.24 4.57 23.13
N ALA A 84 3.20 5.83 23.59
CA ALA A 84 2.76 6.95 22.76
C ALA A 84 3.63 7.11 21.50
N GLN A 85 4.96 7.03 21.65
CA GLN A 85 5.89 7.12 20.53
C GLN A 85 5.73 5.94 19.54
N ALA A 86 5.52 4.72 20.04
CA ALA A 86 5.29 3.55 19.19
C ALA A 86 4.02 3.69 18.34
N VAL A 87 2.93 4.15 18.95
CA VAL A 87 1.65 4.40 18.25
C VAL A 87 1.80 5.49 17.19
N LEU A 88 2.52 6.57 17.51
CA LEU A 88 2.76 7.69 16.59
C LEU A 88 3.58 7.23 15.36
N HIS A 89 4.62 6.41 15.59
CA HIS A 89 5.38 5.77 14.51
C HIS A 89 4.50 4.88 13.62
N LEU A 90 3.62 4.08 14.23
CA LEU A 90 2.69 3.23 13.49
C LEU A 90 1.80 4.06 12.57
N PHE A 91 1.23 5.16 13.05
CA PHE A 91 0.42 6.05 12.21
C PHE A 91 1.22 6.63 11.03
N TYR A 92 2.46 7.08 11.25
CA TYR A 92 3.30 7.56 10.15
C TYR A 92 3.58 6.49 9.10
N VAL A 93 3.89 5.26 9.53
CA VAL A 93 4.17 4.15 8.60
C VAL A 93 2.91 3.77 7.80
N VAL A 94 1.75 3.73 8.45
CA VAL A 94 0.47 3.44 7.76
C VAL A 94 0.12 4.54 6.76
N ILE A 95 0.32 5.81 7.10
CA ILE A 95 0.11 6.94 6.18
C ILE A 95 1.06 6.83 4.99
N ALA A 96 2.36 6.57 5.24
CA ALA A 96 3.35 6.39 4.18
C ALA A 96 2.99 5.22 3.25
N PHE A 97 2.50 4.10 3.81
CA PHE A 97 1.98 2.98 3.04
C PHE A 97 0.77 3.38 2.18
N GLY A 98 -0.18 4.13 2.75
CA GLY A 98 -1.34 4.66 2.03
C GLY A 98 -0.93 5.55 0.85
N VAL A 99 0.05 6.44 1.03
CA VAL A 99 0.59 7.31 -0.03
C VAL A 99 1.22 6.48 -1.13
N LEU A 100 2.05 5.48 -0.78
CA LEU A 100 2.67 4.56 -1.73
C LEU A 100 1.63 3.78 -2.53
N ALA A 101 0.58 3.28 -1.88
CA ALA A 101 -0.53 2.59 -2.53
C ALA A 101 -1.27 3.51 -3.52
N LEU A 102 -1.48 4.77 -3.14
CA LEU A 102 -2.15 5.78 -3.96
C LEU A 102 -1.29 6.13 -5.19
N VAL A 103 0.00 6.40 -5.01
CA VAL A 103 0.95 6.65 -6.10
C VAL A 103 1.04 5.45 -7.05
N ASN A 104 1.14 4.23 -6.51
CA ASN A 104 1.17 3.02 -7.32
C ASN A 104 -0.15 2.81 -8.09
N GLY A 105 -1.29 3.07 -7.46
CA GLY A 105 -2.61 3.01 -8.09
C GLY A 105 -2.74 4.02 -9.25
N ILE A 106 -2.33 5.28 -9.04
CA ILE A 106 -2.29 6.31 -10.10
C ILE A 106 -1.34 5.88 -11.21
N TYR A 107 -0.14 5.42 -10.88
CA TYR A 107 0.84 4.95 -11.86
C TYR A 107 0.29 3.80 -12.70
N MET A 108 -0.39 2.85 -12.08
CA MET A 108 -1.01 1.72 -12.76
C MET A 108 -2.19 2.14 -13.65
N LEU A 109 -2.91 3.21 -13.28
CA LEU A 109 -3.98 3.80 -14.07
C LEU A 109 -3.47 4.57 -15.30
N VAL A 110 -2.33 5.27 -15.18
CA VAL A 110 -1.70 6.01 -16.29
C VAL A 110 -0.94 5.08 -17.24
N THR A 111 -0.15 4.15 -16.70
CA THR A 111 0.81 3.35 -17.49
C THR A 111 0.21 2.03 -17.98
N GLY A 112 -0.92 1.59 -17.41
CA GLY A 112 -1.59 0.32 -17.76
C GLY A 112 -0.78 -0.94 -17.47
N SER A 113 0.41 -0.82 -16.87
CA SER A 113 1.35 -1.89 -16.60
C SER A 113 1.86 -1.84 -15.16
N GLN A 114 2.03 -3.01 -14.54
CA GLN A 114 2.63 -3.10 -13.21
C GLN A 114 4.16 -3.12 -13.34
N HIS A 115 4.83 -2.14 -12.74
CA HIS A 115 6.28 -2.17 -12.63
C HIS A 115 6.69 -3.16 -11.52
N ARG A 116 7.62 -4.07 -11.80
CA ARG A 116 8.10 -5.07 -10.82
C ARG A 116 8.67 -4.41 -9.56
N ALA A 117 9.30 -3.24 -9.71
CA ALA A 117 9.83 -2.47 -8.59
C ALA A 117 8.74 -2.08 -7.56
N PHE A 118 7.56 -1.66 -8.02
CA PHE A 118 6.46 -1.30 -7.11
C PHE A 118 5.97 -2.50 -6.29
N ILE A 119 5.96 -3.70 -6.87
CA ILE A 119 5.61 -4.92 -6.15
C ILE A 119 6.62 -5.17 -5.02
N ILE A 120 7.92 -5.08 -5.31
CA ILE A 120 8.99 -5.28 -4.31
C ILE A 120 8.90 -4.23 -3.21
N VAL A 121 8.74 -2.95 -3.56
CA VAL A 121 8.61 -1.85 -2.59
C VAL A 121 7.40 -2.05 -1.70
N THR A 122 6.25 -2.40 -2.27
CA THR A 122 5.03 -2.64 -1.48
C THR A 122 5.22 -3.82 -0.52
N LEU A 123 5.88 -4.89 -0.97
CA LEU A 123 6.13 -6.08 -0.16
C LEU A 123 7.10 -5.79 1.00
N LEU A 124 8.16 -5.03 0.74
CA LEU A 124 9.06 -4.54 1.81
C LEU A 124 8.30 -3.66 2.81
N MET A 125 7.43 -2.77 2.33
CA MET A 125 6.62 -1.91 3.20
C MET A 125 5.68 -2.71 4.11
N VAL A 126 5.08 -3.80 3.59
CA VAL A 126 4.25 -4.72 4.37
C VAL A 126 5.08 -5.40 5.46
N LEU A 127 6.30 -5.85 5.17
CA LEU A 127 7.21 -6.41 6.18
C LEU A 127 7.53 -5.41 7.29
N VAL A 128 7.80 -4.15 6.93
CA VAL A 128 8.03 -3.07 7.90
C VAL A 128 6.79 -2.84 8.77
N LEU A 129 5.59 -2.82 8.18
CA LEU A 129 4.33 -2.69 8.93
C LEU A 129 4.15 -3.85 9.93
N PHE A 130 4.37 -5.09 9.50
CA PHE A 130 4.29 -6.25 10.38
C PHE A 130 5.28 -6.16 11.54
N TYR A 131 6.51 -5.71 11.28
CA TYR A 131 7.52 -5.52 12.31
C TYR A 131 7.10 -4.44 13.33
N VAL A 132 6.60 -3.29 12.87
CA VAL A 132 6.14 -2.19 13.74
C VAL A 132 4.91 -2.61 14.56
N LEU A 133 3.97 -3.34 13.95
CA LEU A 133 2.81 -3.91 14.64
C LEU A 133 3.26 -4.88 15.73
N TYR A 134 4.12 -5.84 15.39
CA TYR A 134 4.64 -6.81 16.33
C TYR A 134 5.33 -6.13 17.53
N ARG A 135 6.18 -5.12 17.27
CA ARG A 135 6.83 -4.33 18.33
C ARG A 135 5.81 -3.61 19.23
N THR A 136 4.77 -3.03 18.64
CA THR A 136 3.76 -2.30 19.41
C THR A 136 2.92 -3.25 20.26
N PHE A 137 2.53 -4.40 19.71
CA PHE A 137 1.81 -5.44 20.44
C PHE A 137 2.64 -6.05 21.56
N SER A 138 3.94 -6.30 21.35
CA SER A 138 4.80 -6.86 22.39
C SER A 138 4.95 -5.89 23.57
N LEU A 139 5.07 -4.59 23.29
CA LEU A 139 5.09 -3.54 24.33
C LEU A 139 3.77 -3.44 25.10
N LEU A 140 2.61 -3.60 24.43
CA LEU A 140 1.32 -3.64 25.12
C LEU A 140 1.20 -4.89 26.01
N SER A 141 1.59 -6.06 25.49
CA SER A 141 1.51 -7.31 26.26
C SER A 141 2.45 -7.37 27.45
N ALA A 142 3.55 -6.60 27.44
CA ALA A 142 4.47 -6.50 28.57
C ALA A 142 3.95 -5.60 29.70
N SER A 143 2.89 -4.83 29.45
CA SER A 143 2.28 -3.90 30.41
C SER A 143 0.96 -4.37 31.01
N ALA A 144 0.48 -5.55 30.61
CA ALA A 144 -0.71 -6.21 31.16
C ALA A 144 -0.31 -7.28 32.18
#